data_AF-A0A836FEF5-F1
#
_entry.id   AF-A0A836FEF5-F1
#
_cell.length_a   1.000
_cell.length_b   1.000
_cell.length_c   1.000
_cell.angle_alpha   90.00
_cell.angle_beta   90.00
_cell.angle_gamma   90.00
#
_symmetry.space_group_name_H-M   'P 1'
#
loop_
_entity.id
_entity.type
_entity.pdbx_description
1 polymer ?
#
loop_
_entity_poly.entity_id
_entity_poly.type
_entity_poly.pdbx_seq_one_letter_code
_entity_poly.pdbx_strand_id
1 'polypeptide(L)'
;MDKDTSDMKPNPKETANVFSVLFFWWLRELFMISFKRNLEESDIYRPIKADESEKLTDHLEKYWNRELDKLKNLEYVVGKNGQKVPLKKESRPKLYKAVYKTFWLPYFIIGICSFIQCSVVRVMVPILQSWIIKYFINDPNAKHKISTNEVMIYIIFLVITNAIGIMLLHHTIMQSLHVGMRIRIACSSLLYRKVIM
;
A
#
# COMPACT_ATOMS: atom_id res chain seq x y z
N MET A 1 -20.31 11.31 12.35
CA MET A 1 -20.28 11.74 13.76
C MET A 1 -18.86 12.19 14.00
N ASP A 2 -18.60 13.46 13.75
CA ASP A 2 -17.27 14.03 13.87
C ASP A 2 -17.02 14.27 15.35
N LYS A 3 -16.36 13.30 15.99
CA LYS A 3 -15.63 13.60 17.22
C LYS A 3 -14.58 14.62 16.78
N ASP A 4 -14.60 15.81 17.37
CA ASP A 4 -13.73 16.90 16.99
C ASP A 4 -12.27 16.44 17.13
N THR A 5 -11.63 16.10 16.01
CA THR A 5 -10.26 15.54 16.00
C THR A 5 -9.21 16.60 16.37
N SER A 6 -9.65 17.83 16.62
CA SER A 6 -8.86 18.94 17.13
C SER A 6 -8.27 18.66 18.51
N ASP A 7 -8.97 17.88 19.36
CA ASP A 7 -8.51 17.52 20.71
C ASP A 7 -7.56 16.30 20.73
N MET A 8 -7.36 15.64 19.59
CA MET A 8 -6.51 14.44 19.50
C MET A 8 -5.04 14.80 19.25
N LYS A 9 -4.13 13.98 19.81
CA LYS A 9 -2.68 14.13 19.59
C LYS A 9 -2.33 14.02 18.10
N PRO A 10 -1.47 14.91 17.56
CA PRO A 10 -1.05 14.87 16.16
C PRO A 10 -0.26 13.58 15.87
N ASN A 11 -0.36 13.08 14.64
CA ASN A 11 0.32 11.84 14.27
C ASN A 11 1.83 12.09 14.10
N PRO A 12 2.71 11.39 14.84
CA PRO A 12 4.15 11.60 14.76
C PRO A 12 4.73 11.22 13.39
N LYS A 13 3.98 10.48 12.56
CA LYS A 13 4.34 10.23 11.16
C LYS A 13 4.35 11.49 10.30
N GLU A 14 3.59 12.54 10.65
CA GLU A 14 3.54 13.80 9.89
C GLU A 14 4.84 14.62 10.02
N THR A 15 5.55 14.49 11.15
CA THR A 15 6.80 15.21 11.45
C THR A 15 8.03 14.31 11.40
N ALA A 16 7.85 13.01 11.14
CA ALA A 16 8.93 12.02 11.13
C ALA A 16 9.90 12.22 9.95
N ASN A 17 11.20 12.16 10.24
CA ASN A 17 12.24 12.10 9.21
C ASN A 17 12.19 10.76 8.43
N VAL A 18 12.78 10.73 7.24
CA VAL A 18 12.82 9.57 6.33
C VAL A 18 13.32 8.30 7.03
N PHE A 19 14.37 8.38 7.85
CA PHE A 19 14.86 7.24 8.62
C PHE A 19 13.86 6.76 9.67
N SER A 20 13.16 7.69 10.34
CA SER A 20 12.13 7.34 11.32
C SER A 20 10.97 6.62 10.64
N VAL A 21 10.55 7.07 9.45
CA VAL A 21 9.52 6.40 8.64
C VAL A 21 9.99 5.02 8.16
N LEU A 22 11.24 4.92 7.69
CA LEU A 22 11.83 3.69 7.15
C LEU A 22 11.93 2.58 8.20
N PHE A 23 12.37 2.92 9.40
CA PHE A 23 12.52 1.98 10.52
C PHE A 23 11.31 1.93 11.46
N PHE A 24 10.19 2.58 11.08
CA PHE A 24 8.98 2.69 11.91
C PHE A 24 9.24 3.25 13.33
N TRP A 25 10.30 4.04 13.49
CA TRP A 25 10.72 4.57 14.79
C TRP A 25 9.70 5.56 15.37
N TRP A 26 8.90 6.20 14.52
CA TRP A 26 7.81 7.08 14.93
C TRP A 26 6.73 6.38 15.80
N LEU A 27 6.64 5.04 15.76
CA LEU A 27 5.73 4.26 16.61
C LEU A 27 6.32 3.91 17.99
N ARG A 28 7.62 4.19 18.22
CA ARG A 28 8.33 3.76 19.43
C ARG A 28 7.64 4.19 20.72
N GLU A 29 7.17 5.43 20.79
CA GLU A 29 6.49 5.95 21.97
C GLU A 29 5.18 5.21 22.25
N LEU A 30 4.39 4.94 21.21
CA LEU A 30 3.14 4.20 21.34
C LEU A 30 3.39 2.78 21.85
N PHE A 31 4.42 2.10 21.31
CA PHE A 31 4.80 0.76 21.78
C PHE A 31 5.33 0.74 23.21
N MET A 32 6.07 1.78 23.62
CA MET A 32 6.51 1.91 25.00
C MET A 32 5.34 2.11 25.97
N ILE A 33 4.32 2.88 25.58
CA ILE A 33 3.10 3.05 26.37
C ILE A 33 2.38 1.71 26.47
N SER A 34 2.17 1.01 25.35
CA SER A 34 1.49 -0.29 25.33
C SER A 34 2.21 -1.37 26.14
N PHE A 35 3.53 -1.27 26.28
CA PHE A 35 4.30 -2.19 27.12
C PHE A 35 4.10 -1.92 28.62
N LYS A 36 3.92 -0.64 29.00
CA LYS A 36 3.75 -0.23 30.40
C LYS A 36 2.31 -0.39 30.89
N ARG A 37 1.33 -0.13 30.02
CA ARG A 37 -0.10 -0.17 30.35
C ARG A 37 -0.94 -0.45 29.11
N ASN A 38 -2.21 -0.83 29.31
CA ASN A 38 -3.17 -0.92 28.22
C ASN A 38 -3.40 0.45 27.57
N LEU A 39 -3.54 0.47 26.24
CA LEU A 39 -3.78 1.69 25.48
C LEU A 39 -5.19 2.23 25.73
N GLU A 40 -5.27 3.53 25.98
CA GLU A 40 -6.54 4.27 26.10
C GLU A 40 -6.82 5.10 24.84
N GLU A 41 -8.06 5.56 24.67
CA GLU A 41 -8.44 6.40 23.52
C GLU A 41 -7.60 7.68 23.42
N SER A 42 -7.18 8.24 24.55
CA SER A 42 -6.33 9.43 24.66
C SER A 42 -4.86 9.21 24.22
N ASP A 43 -4.43 7.96 24.07
CA ASP A 43 -3.11 7.60 23.56
C ASP A 43 -3.10 7.48 22.02
N ILE A 44 -4.27 7.35 21.40
CA ILE A 44 -4.38 7.15 19.96
C ILE A 44 -4.21 8.48 19.22
N TYR A 45 -3.30 8.48 18.25
CA TYR A 45 -3.06 9.63 17.40
C TYR A 45 -4.23 9.87 16.45
N ARG A 46 -4.46 11.14 16.11
CA ARG A 46 -5.42 11.49 15.06
C ARG A 46 -5.00 10.90 13.70
N PRO A 47 -5.98 10.59 12.82
CA PRO A 47 -5.68 10.20 11.45
C PRO A 47 -4.88 11.28 10.72
N ILE A 48 -4.04 10.86 9.77
CA ILE A 48 -3.39 11.80 8.84
C ILE A 48 -4.47 12.36 7.93
N LYS A 49 -4.36 13.64 7.52
CA LYS A 49 -5.33 14.31 6.63
C LYS A 49 -5.63 13.57 5.31
N ALA A 50 -4.73 12.69 4.86
CA ALA A 50 -4.92 11.86 3.66
C ALA A 50 -5.80 10.62 3.90
N ASP A 51 -5.98 10.24 5.17
CA ASP A 51 -6.66 9.03 5.63
C ASP A 51 -8.00 9.34 6.33
N GLU A 52 -8.37 10.61 6.41
CA GLU A 52 -9.67 11.04 6.93
C GLU A 52 -10.82 10.46 6.11
N SER A 53 -11.86 10.00 6.81
CA SER A 53 -12.98 9.30 6.20
C SER A 53 -13.73 10.18 5.20
N GLU A 54 -13.95 11.45 5.53
CA GLU A 54 -14.63 12.42 4.65
C GLU A 54 -13.94 12.52 3.29
N LYS A 55 -12.64 12.82 3.28
CA LYS A 55 -11.84 12.95 2.06
C LYS A 55 -11.81 11.68 1.22
N LEU A 56 -11.67 10.52 1.87
CA LEU A 56 -11.67 9.22 1.18
C LEU A 56 -13.04 8.91 0.56
N THR A 57 -14.12 9.20 1.30
CA THR A 57 -15.49 8.99 0.85
C THR A 57 -15.86 9.92 -0.29
N ASP A 58 -15.53 11.21 -0.21
CA ASP A 58 -15.78 12.19 -1.27
C ASP A 58 -15.09 11.78 -2.57
N HIS A 59 -13.86 11.26 -2.48
CA HIS A 59 -13.12 10.77 -3.62
C HIS A 59 -13.82 9.56 -4.27
N LEU A 60 -14.27 8.58 -3.47
CA LEU A 60 -15.03 7.43 -3.96
C LEU A 60 -16.40 7.83 -4.54
N GLU A 61 -17.10 8.73 -3.85
CA GLU A 61 -18.43 9.24 -4.23
C GLU A 61 -18.38 9.95 -5.59
N LYS A 62 -17.33 10.73 -5.86
CA LYS A 62 -17.10 11.33 -7.18
C LYS A 62 -17.05 10.30 -8.31
N TYR A 63 -16.34 9.20 -8.12
CA TYR A 63 -16.26 8.13 -9.14
C TYR A 63 -17.53 7.28 -9.20
N TRP A 64 -18.22 7.11 -8.08
CA TRP A 64 -19.52 6.47 -8.02
C TRP A 64 -20.58 7.25 -8.80
N ASN A 65 -20.68 8.57 -8.58
CA ASN A 65 -21.60 9.44 -9.31
C ASN A 65 -21.30 9.44 -10.81
N ARG A 66 -20.02 9.44 -11.20
CA ARG A 66 -19.63 9.28 -12.62
C ARG A 66 -20.07 7.94 -13.23
N GLU A 67 -20.08 6.85 -12.47
CA GLU A 67 -20.58 5.57 -12.96
C GLU A 67 -22.11 5.60 -13.09
N LEU A 68 -22.81 6.24 -12.15
CA LEU A 68 -24.26 6.46 -12.23
C LEU A 68 -24.66 7.32 -13.45
N ASP A 69 -23.96 8.42 -13.69
CA ASP A 69 -24.24 9.31 -14.82
C ASP A 69 -23.97 8.63 -16.16
N LYS A 70 -22.90 7.82 -16.24
CA LYS A 70 -22.64 6.99 -17.43
C LYS A 70 -23.78 6.04 -17.74
N LEU A 71 -24.39 5.44 -16.71
CA LEU A 71 -25.50 4.53 -16.89
C LEU A 71 -26.77 5.27 -17.32
N LYS A 72 -27.08 6.42 -16.71
CA LYS A 72 -28.18 7.29 -17.16
C LYS A 72 -28.03 7.71 -18.63
N ASN A 73 -26.81 8.05 -19.05
CA ASN A 73 -26.53 8.43 -20.44
C ASN A 73 -26.56 7.24 -21.41
N LEU A 74 -26.28 6.02 -20.95
CA LEU A 74 -26.38 4.79 -21.74
C LEU A 74 -27.83 4.29 -21.87
N GLU A 75 -28.65 4.55 -20.85
CA GLU A 75 -30.08 4.24 -20.85
C GLU A 75 -30.82 5.00 -21.95
N TYR A 76 -30.33 6.18 -22.36
CA TYR A 76 -30.88 6.98 -23.47
C TYR A 76 -29.81 7.27 -24.53
N VAL A 77 -29.78 6.51 -25.63
CA VAL A 77 -28.93 6.84 -26.78
C VAL A 77 -29.70 7.77 -27.72
N VAL A 78 -29.09 8.89 -28.13
CA VAL A 78 -29.67 9.79 -29.13
C VAL A 78 -29.49 9.14 -30.51
N GLY A 79 -30.59 8.71 -31.13
CA GLY A 79 -30.57 8.20 -32.50
C GLY A 79 -30.19 9.30 -33.51
N LYS A 80 -29.85 8.92 -34.75
CA LYS A 80 -29.51 9.85 -35.85
C LYS A 80 -30.56 10.96 -36.11
N ASN A 81 -31.76 10.82 -35.55
CA ASN A 81 -32.90 11.72 -35.72
C ASN A 81 -33.17 12.58 -34.45
N GLY A 82 -32.25 12.62 -33.48
CA GLY A 82 -32.40 13.40 -32.24
C GLY A 82 -33.30 12.76 -31.17
N GLN A 83 -33.94 11.62 -31.46
CA GLN A 83 -34.82 10.92 -30.52
C GLN A 83 -34.03 10.10 -29.50
N LYS A 84 -34.37 10.26 -28.22
CA LYS A 84 -33.86 9.44 -27.11
C LYS A 84 -34.55 8.08 -27.15
N VAL A 85 -33.83 7.05 -27.61
CA VAL A 85 -34.32 5.66 -27.59
C VAL A 85 -33.79 4.96 -26.33
N PRO A 86 -34.67 4.30 -25.54
CA PRO A 86 -34.25 3.58 -24.35
C PRO A 86 -33.43 2.34 -24.76
N LEU A 87 -32.13 2.31 -24.44
CA LEU A 87 -31.27 1.17 -24.71
C LEU A 87 -31.49 0.12 -23.60
N LYS A 88 -32.36 -0.85 -23.88
CA LYS A 88 -32.77 -1.87 -22.92
C LYS A 88 -31.60 -2.81 -22.58
N LYS A 89 -31.02 -2.68 -21.38
CA LYS A 89 -30.78 -3.80 -20.44
C LYS A 89 -30.34 -3.26 -19.09
N GLU A 90 -30.95 -3.79 -18.02
CA GLU A 90 -30.66 -3.58 -16.59
C GLU A 90 -29.16 -3.44 -16.25
N SER A 91 -28.57 -2.30 -16.56
CA SER A 91 -27.16 -2.07 -16.31
C SER A 91 -27.02 -1.54 -14.91
N ARG A 92 -26.94 -2.48 -13.95
CA ARG A 92 -26.79 -2.14 -12.54
C ARG A 92 -25.44 -1.45 -12.31
N PRO A 93 -25.39 -0.36 -11.52
CA PRO A 93 -24.13 0.29 -11.18
C PRO A 93 -23.23 -0.64 -10.40
N LYS A 94 -21.95 -0.66 -10.78
CA LYS A 94 -20.95 -1.61 -10.26
C LYS A 94 -19.98 -0.89 -9.35
N LEU A 95 -20.17 -1.02 -8.03
CA LEU A 95 -19.34 -0.33 -7.04
C LEU A 95 -17.85 -0.66 -7.18
N TYR A 96 -17.52 -1.92 -7.50
CA TYR A 96 -16.13 -2.34 -7.68
C TYR A 96 -15.40 -1.54 -8.77
N LYS A 97 -16.10 -1.05 -9.81
CA LYS A 97 -15.50 -0.21 -10.84
C LYS A 97 -15.15 1.18 -10.32
N ALA A 98 -16.02 1.75 -9.47
CA ALA A 98 -15.75 3.04 -8.83
C ALA A 98 -14.58 2.92 -7.85
N VAL A 99 -14.57 1.87 -7.02
CA VAL A 99 -13.46 1.56 -6.11
C VAL A 99 -12.15 1.39 -6.88
N TYR A 100 -12.16 0.58 -7.94
CA TYR A 100 -10.99 0.38 -8.80
C TYR A 100 -10.48 1.71 -9.36
N LYS A 101 -11.34 2.52 -9.99
CA LYS A 101 -10.92 3.83 -10.55
C LYS A 101 -10.41 4.81 -9.51
N THR A 102 -10.84 4.69 -8.25
CA THR A 102 -10.41 5.56 -7.15
C THR A 102 -9.02 5.17 -6.62
N PHE A 103 -8.74 3.87 -6.48
CA PHE A 103 -7.56 3.36 -5.78
C PHE A 103 -6.56 2.57 -6.64
N TRP A 104 -6.80 2.40 -7.95
CA TRP A 104 -5.90 1.60 -8.81
C TRP A 104 -4.49 2.19 -8.91
N LEU A 105 -4.35 3.51 -9.02
CA LEU A 105 -3.05 4.16 -9.22
C LEU A 105 -2.08 3.93 -8.05
N PRO A 106 -2.44 4.22 -6.78
CA PRO A 106 -1.53 3.94 -5.66
C PRO A 106 -1.24 2.44 -5.53
N TYR A 107 -2.21 1.58 -5.79
CA TYR A 107 -2.02 0.13 -5.74
C TYR A 107 -1.08 -0.37 -6.86
N PHE A 108 -1.19 0.20 -8.05
CA PHE A 108 -0.36 -0.15 -9.19
C PHE A 108 1.11 0.23 -8.97
N ILE A 109 1.37 1.41 -8.38
CA ILE A 109 2.72 1.84 -8.00
C ILE A 109 3.33 0.85 -7.00
N ILE A 110 2.58 0.43 -5.97
CA ILE A 110 3.02 -0.59 -5.01
C ILE A 110 3.33 -1.91 -5.74
N GLY A 111 2.51 -2.30 -6.71
CA GLY A 111 2.72 -3.49 -7.53
C GLY A 111 4.02 -3.44 -8.34
N ILE A 112 4.34 -2.30 -8.96
CA ILE A 112 5.60 -2.11 -9.69
C ILE A 112 6.80 -2.22 -8.74
N CYS A 113 6.76 -1.55 -7.59
CA CYS A 113 7.83 -1.63 -6.60
C CYS A 113 8.02 -3.08 -6.11
N SER A 114 6.92 -3.80 -5.87
CA SER A 114 6.93 -5.20 -5.46
C SER A 114 7.54 -6.11 -6.54
N PHE A 115 7.19 -5.85 -7.80
CA PHE A 115 7.71 -6.60 -8.94
C PHE A 115 9.23 -6.44 -9.05
N ILE A 116 9.72 -5.20 -9.00
CA ILE A 116 11.17 -4.91 -9.04
C ILE A 116 11.88 -5.60 -7.87
N GLN A 117 11.33 -5.53 -6.66
CA GLN A 117 11.88 -6.23 -5.49
C GLN A 117 11.93 -7.75 -5.70
N CYS A 118 10.86 -8.33 -6.24
CA CYS A 118 10.77 -9.76 -6.50
C CYS A 118 11.76 -10.21 -7.58
N SER A 119 11.92 -9.43 -8.65
CA SER A 119 12.80 -9.74 -9.77
C SER A 119 14.29 -9.54 -9.45
N VAL A 120 14.64 -8.49 -8.72
CA VAL A 120 16.05 -8.17 -8.44
C VAL A 120 16.50 -8.83 -7.14
N VAL A 121 15.91 -8.44 -6.01
CA VAL A 121 16.45 -8.80 -4.69
C VAL A 121 16.32 -10.30 -4.43
N ARG A 122 15.17 -10.91 -4.76
CA ARG A 122 14.98 -12.35 -4.53
C ARG A 122 15.82 -13.24 -5.43
N VAL A 123 16.21 -12.76 -6.61
CA VAL A 123 17.09 -13.48 -7.54
C VAL A 123 18.56 -13.31 -7.15
N MET A 124 18.94 -12.14 -6.64
CA MET A 124 20.32 -11.88 -6.21
C MET A 124 20.75 -12.75 -5.02
N VAL A 125 19.86 -13.01 -4.05
CA VAL A 125 20.16 -13.83 -2.86
C VAL A 125 20.70 -15.24 -3.22
N PRO A 126 20.00 -16.08 -4.02
CA PRO A 126 20.50 -17.41 -4.38
C PRO A 126 21.75 -17.38 -5.28
N ILE A 127 21.94 -16.34 -6.09
CA ILE A 127 23.18 -16.17 -6.89
C ILE A 127 24.39 -16.00 -5.97
N LEU A 128 24.29 -15.11 -4.98
CA LEU A 128 25.34 -14.89 -4.00
C LEU A 128 25.60 -16.16 -3.17
N GLN A 129 24.55 -16.86 -2.76
CA GLN A 129 24.68 -18.15 -2.08
C GLN A 129 25.40 -19.19 -2.96
N SER A 130 25.11 -19.24 -4.26
CA SER A 130 25.80 -20.12 -5.21
C SER A 130 27.29 -19.83 -5.28
N TRP A 131 27.69 -18.55 -5.31
CA TRP A 131 29.10 -18.16 -5.32
C TRP A 131 29.84 -18.52 -4.04
N ILE A 132 29.18 -18.37 -2.88
CA ILE A 132 29.73 -18.79 -1.59
C ILE A 132 29.90 -20.31 -1.54
N ILE A 133 28.90 -21.08 -2.00
CA ILE A 133 28.97 -22.54 -2.04
C ILE A 133 30.10 -23.01 -2.97
N LYS A 134 30.27 -22.38 -4.14
CA LYS A 134 31.36 -22.71 -5.08
C LYS A 134 32.74 -22.55 -4.46
N TYR A 135 32.94 -21.60 -3.56
CA TYR A 135 34.20 -21.47 -2.83
C TYR A 135 34.51 -22.69 -1.97
N PHE A 136 33.51 -23.25 -1.28
CA PHE A 136 33.69 -24.42 -0.41
C PHE A 136 33.81 -25.74 -1.17
N ILE A 137 33.24 -25.84 -2.37
CA ILE A 137 33.29 -27.06 -3.20
C ILE A 137 34.58 -27.12 -4.04
N ASN A 138 35.19 -25.98 -4.38
CA ASN A 138 36.37 -25.94 -5.23
C ASN A 138 37.60 -26.58 -4.56
N ASP A 139 38.23 -27.51 -5.27
CA ASP A 139 39.43 -28.25 -4.86
C ASP A 139 40.63 -27.31 -4.66
N PRO A 140 41.53 -27.52 -3.66
CA PRO A 140 42.68 -26.65 -3.39
C PRO A 140 43.65 -26.46 -4.57
N ASN A 141 43.57 -27.34 -5.59
CA ASN A 141 44.41 -27.35 -6.79
C ASN A 141 43.79 -26.61 -8.00
N ALA A 142 42.65 -25.93 -7.84
CA ALA A 142 42.02 -25.20 -8.94
C ALA A 142 42.83 -23.96 -9.38
N LYS A 143 42.98 -23.76 -10.71
CA LYS A 143 43.74 -22.65 -11.34
C LYS A 143 43.28 -21.24 -10.93
N HIS A 144 42.04 -21.09 -10.45
CA HIS A 144 41.48 -19.81 -10.02
C HIS A 144 41.00 -19.93 -8.57
N LYS A 145 41.92 -19.78 -7.62
CA LYS A 145 41.61 -19.80 -6.20
C LYS A 145 40.91 -18.49 -5.85
N ILE A 146 39.61 -18.55 -5.61
CA ILE A 146 38.85 -17.43 -5.04
C ILE A 146 39.50 -17.12 -3.68
N SER A 147 39.88 -15.86 -3.47
CA SER A 147 40.53 -15.45 -2.23
C SER A 147 39.52 -15.42 -1.08
N THR A 148 39.96 -15.75 0.14
CA THR A 148 39.11 -15.67 1.34
C THR A 148 38.50 -14.26 1.52
N ASN A 149 39.22 -13.22 1.09
CA ASN A 149 38.75 -11.85 1.12
C ASN A 149 37.56 -11.60 0.17
N GLU A 150 37.53 -12.25 -0.99
CA GLU A 150 36.44 -12.10 -1.97
C GLU A 150 35.15 -12.76 -1.46
N VAL A 151 35.27 -13.92 -0.81
CA VAL A 151 34.13 -14.61 -0.20
C VAL A 151 33.53 -13.81 0.94
N MET A 152 34.38 -13.20 1.77
CA MET A 152 33.94 -12.31 2.84
C MET A 152 33.13 -11.13 2.30
N ILE A 153 33.54 -10.54 1.17
CA ILE A 153 32.78 -9.49 0.47
C ILE A 153 31.42 -10.03 0.00
N TYR A 154 31.36 -11.22 -0.59
CA TYR A 154 30.09 -11.84 -1.00
C TYR A 154 29.15 -12.10 0.17
N ILE A 155 29.67 -12.52 1.33
CA ILE A 155 28.90 -12.72 2.56
C ILE A 155 28.33 -11.39 3.06
N ILE A 156 29.14 -10.33 3.12
CA ILE A 156 28.68 -8.99 3.53
C ILE A 156 27.58 -8.50 2.59
N PHE A 157 27.77 -8.64 1.28
CA PHE A 157 26.78 -8.24 0.29
C PHE A 157 25.49 -9.07 0.38
N LEU A 158 25.58 -10.36 0.69
CA LEU A 158 24.42 -11.23 0.96
C LEU A 158 23.61 -10.72 2.16
N VAL A 159 24.28 -10.39 3.28
CA VAL A 159 23.62 -9.86 4.48
C VAL A 159 22.92 -8.54 4.18
N ILE A 160 23.60 -7.62 3.49
CA ILE A 160 23.01 -6.32 3.09
C ILE A 160 21.80 -6.52 2.17
N THR A 161 21.93 -7.38 1.16
CA THR A 161 20.84 -7.68 0.22
C THR A 161 19.63 -8.28 0.93
N ASN A 162 19.87 -9.16 1.91
CA ASN A 162 18.81 -9.76 2.72
C ASN A 162 18.09 -8.73 3.60
N ALA A 163 18.87 -7.87 4.29
CA ALA A 163 18.31 -6.79 5.12
C ALA A 163 17.45 -5.82 4.30
N ILE A 164 17.93 -5.41 3.12
CA ILE A 164 17.15 -4.58 2.18
C ILE A 164 15.89 -5.32 1.72
N GLY A 165 15.99 -6.61 1.40
CA GLY A 165 14.86 -7.43 0.99
C GLY A 165 13.75 -7.51 2.05
N ILE A 166 14.11 -7.67 3.31
CA ILE A 166 13.17 -7.68 4.45
C ILE A 166 12.54 -6.30 4.62
N MET A 167 13.34 -5.24 4.62
CA MET A 167 12.86 -3.86 4.78
C MET A 167 11.83 -3.48 3.70
N LEU A 168 12.13 -3.79 2.44
CA LEU A 168 11.21 -3.55 1.32
C LEU A 168 9.93 -4.40 1.44
N LEU A 169 10.03 -5.64 1.91
CA LEU A 169 8.86 -6.51 2.11
C LEU A 169 7.90 -5.91 3.14
N HIS A 170 8.41 -5.52 4.30
CA HIS A 170 7.59 -4.90 5.34
C HIS A 170 6.96 -3.59 4.88
N HIS A 171 7.71 -2.75 4.17
CA HIS A 171 7.17 -1.51 3.64
C HIS A 171 6.03 -1.77 2.64
N THR A 172 6.24 -2.70 1.70
CA THR A 172 5.23 -3.08 0.71
C THR A 172 3.96 -3.64 1.34
N ILE A 173 4.09 -4.52 2.34
CA ILE A 173 2.94 -5.08 3.07
C ILE A 173 2.18 -3.95 3.77
N MET A 174 2.88 -3.06 4.47
CA MET A 174 2.26 -1.94 5.17
C MET A 174 1.52 -0.99 4.22
N GLN A 175 2.11 -0.64 3.08
CA GLN A 175 1.44 0.18 2.07
C GLN A 175 0.19 -0.51 1.50
N SER A 176 0.26 -1.83 1.29
CA SER A 176 -0.86 -2.63 0.78
C SER A 176 -2.03 -2.66 1.78
N LEU A 177 -1.72 -2.89 3.07
CA LEU A 177 -2.69 -2.82 4.16
C LEU A 177 -3.29 -1.41 4.30
N HIS A 178 -2.47 -0.37 4.13
CA HIS A 178 -2.92 1.02 4.18
C HIS A 178 -3.93 1.33 3.07
N VAL A 179 -3.70 0.87 1.84
CA VAL A 179 -4.69 1.00 0.75
C VAL A 179 -5.96 0.22 1.07
N GLY A 180 -5.85 -1.00 1.61
CA GLY A 180 -7.00 -1.79 2.05
C GLY A 180 -7.85 -1.08 3.11
N MET A 181 -7.19 -0.45 4.10
CA MET A 181 -7.85 0.37 5.12
C MET A 181 -8.62 1.53 4.49
N ARG A 182 -8.00 2.26 3.55
CA ARG A 182 -8.66 3.38 2.84
C ARG A 182 -9.91 2.94 2.09
N ILE A 183 -9.86 1.81 1.38
CA ILE A 183 -11.00 1.25 0.66
C ILE A 183 -12.12 0.91 1.64
N ARG A 184 -11.80 0.24 2.76
CA ARG A 184 -12.79 -0.13 3.78
C ARG A 184 -13.49 1.11 4.36
N ILE A 185 -12.71 2.12 4.76
CA ILE A 185 -13.24 3.38 5.33
C ILE A 185 -14.16 4.07 4.33
N ALA A 186 -13.72 4.25 3.08
CA ALA A 186 -14.49 4.92 2.03
C ALA A 186 -15.80 4.19 1.74
N CYS A 187 -15.78 2.86 1.61
CA CYS A 187 -16.99 2.07 1.35
C CYS A 187 -17.98 2.10 2.52
N SER A 188 -17.50 1.95 3.75
CA SER A 188 -18.36 1.99 4.94
C SER A 188 -18.98 3.37 5.15
N SER A 189 -18.21 4.45 4.96
CA SER A 189 -18.73 5.81 5.09
C SER A 189 -19.66 6.19 3.94
N LEU A 190 -19.41 5.74 2.70
CA LEU A 190 -20.35 5.89 1.58
C LEU A 190 -21.69 5.19 1.84
N LEU A 191 -21.66 3.95 2.34
CA LEU A 191 -22.86 3.22 2.71
C LEU A 191 -23.64 3.94 3.80
N TYR A 192 -22.95 4.45 4.83
CA TYR A 192 -23.56 5.23 5.90
C TYR A 192 -24.26 6.49 5.37
N ARG A 193 -23.61 7.26 4.48
CA ARG A 193 -24.22 8.43 3.83
C ARG A 193 -25.47 8.06 3.03
N LYS A 194 -25.49 6.89 2.38
CA LYS A 194 -26.60 6.40 1.55
C LYS A 194 -27.77 5.79 2.32
N VAL A 195 -27.55 5.33 3.55
CA VAL A 195 -28.60 4.73 4.39
C VAL A 195 -29.32 5.80 5.21
N ILE A 196 -28.62 6.88 5.56
CA ILE A 196 -29.16 7.97 6.39
C ILE A 196 -29.85 9.05 5.55
N MET A 197 -29.48 9.19 4.28
CA MET A 197 -30.26 9.95 3.28
C MET A 197 -31.38 9.09 2.70
#